data_AF-A0AAU0SFC6-F1
#
_entry.id   AF-A0AAU0SFC6-F1
#
_cell.length_a   1.000
_cell.length_b   1.000
_cell.length_c   1.000
_cell.angle_alpha   90.00
_cell.angle_beta   90.00
_cell.angle_gamma   90.00
#
_symmetry.space_group_name_H-M   'P 1'
#
loop_
_entity.id
_entity.type
_entity.pdbx_description
1 polymer ?
#
loop_
_entity_poly.entity_id
_entity_poly.type
_entity_poly.pdbx_seq_one_letter_code
_entity_poly.pdbx_strand_id
1 'polypeptide(L)'
;MRLDQMPYNSMPTLAVLPFRQFSIGWTWQLRALKLFPDSQLSWKRYFYDNGSGHARAAVFTSYEEAIGAADEFNSRTSELVAQAVPDPVLQNSTALKVEKALTAARRIRGEEELMEREAIKRNAHLPRPNMQELELHNTMESLRQPLYQELERAPYLEIVAIPRFNMCLRRTEDQTWEQIGALSPKRSQICLREVTAKGFGLSGADHWGRTKAQIRALLLPRANQLLQLASVKQMLAEARMRGQRVVVCGGFVFWYEDDGVPRWVLKNTGGESSSDEGNTLWYEGTILSKNHGRIVVLPYIKENGEKVQGHTKNAPHDGKALPRHRDQYVTLPFEILDGDLMIGLFGELHYE
;
A
#
# COMPACT_ATOMS: atom_id res chain seq x y z
N MET A 1 30.01 -11.71 9.78
CA MET A 1 30.37 -10.34 10.19
C MET A 1 29.69 -10.08 11.52
N ARG A 2 30.38 -9.43 12.45
CA ARG A 2 29.85 -9.19 13.80
C ARG A 2 28.75 -8.12 13.77
N LEU A 3 27.87 -8.10 14.78
CA LEU A 3 26.77 -7.13 14.83
C LEU A 3 27.27 -5.69 14.93
N ASP A 4 28.31 -5.46 15.74
CA ASP A 4 28.98 -4.15 15.91
C ASP A 4 29.62 -3.61 14.62
N GLN A 5 29.94 -4.49 13.68
CA GLN A 5 30.49 -4.15 12.36
C GLN A 5 29.41 -3.87 11.31
N MET A 6 28.12 -4.08 11.63
CA MET A 6 27.05 -3.84 10.67
C MET A 6 26.89 -2.35 10.38
N PRO A 7 26.59 -1.98 9.12
CA PRO A 7 26.28 -0.60 8.78
C PRO A 7 25.17 -0.04 9.66
N TYR A 8 25.39 1.14 10.21
CA TYR A 8 24.43 1.86 11.06
C TYR A 8 24.05 1.13 12.36
N ASN A 9 24.89 0.20 12.83
CA ASN A 9 24.65 -0.46 14.12
C ASN A 9 24.65 0.53 15.28
N SER A 10 25.48 1.58 15.21
CA SER A 10 25.56 2.65 16.21
C SER A 10 24.33 3.58 16.23
N MET A 11 23.48 3.54 15.20
CA MET A 11 22.28 4.38 15.14
C MET A 11 21.13 3.69 15.91
N PRO A 12 20.39 4.41 16.78
CA PRO A 12 19.22 3.85 17.48
C PRO A 12 18.19 3.30 16.50
N THR A 13 17.63 2.12 16.81
CA THR A 13 16.46 1.58 16.11
C THR A 13 15.22 1.97 16.91
N LEU A 14 14.28 2.70 16.30
CA LEU A 14 13.06 3.15 16.97
C LEU A 14 11.84 2.29 16.65
N ALA A 15 11.83 1.67 15.46
CA ALA A 15 10.78 0.79 15.00
C ALA A 15 11.31 -0.18 13.95
N VAL A 16 10.55 -1.23 13.63
CA VAL A 16 10.82 -2.14 12.52
C VAL A 16 9.55 -2.39 11.70
N LEU A 17 9.72 -2.76 10.43
CA LEU A 17 8.60 -3.13 9.57
C LEU A 17 9.03 -4.15 8.51
N PRO A 18 8.14 -5.06 8.06
CA PRO A 18 8.44 -6.00 6.99
C PRO A 18 8.56 -5.33 5.61
N PHE A 19 9.60 -5.70 4.87
CA PHE A 19 9.77 -5.36 3.46
C PHE A 19 10.08 -6.64 2.68
N ARG A 20 9.60 -6.72 1.43
CA ARG A 20 9.96 -7.81 0.53
C ARG A 20 11.42 -7.68 0.11
N GLN A 21 12.17 -8.75 0.31
CA GLN A 21 13.50 -8.91 -0.24
C GLN A 21 13.44 -9.88 -1.41
N PHE A 22 13.89 -9.44 -2.58
CA PHE A 22 13.91 -10.25 -3.79
C PHE A 22 15.28 -10.91 -3.97
N SER A 23 15.25 -12.20 -4.28
CA SER A 23 16.41 -13.02 -4.64
C SER A 23 15.93 -14.16 -5.57
N ILE A 24 16.10 -15.42 -5.18
CA ILE A 24 15.41 -16.56 -5.78
C ILE A 24 14.01 -16.60 -5.18
N GLY A 25 13.03 -16.04 -5.88
CA GLY A 25 11.73 -15.70 -5.32
C GLY A 25 11.82 -14.46 -4.41
N TRP A 26 11.02 -14.47 -3.36
CA TRP A 26 10.95 -13.37 -2.39
C TRP A 26 10.72 -13.91 -0.98
N THR A 27 11.26 -13.19 0.00
CA THR A 27 10.99 -13.40 1.42
C THR A 27 10.65 -12.08 2.07
N TRP A 28 10.15 -12.15 3.30
CA TRP A 28 9.94 -10.97 4.13
C TRP A 28 11.14 -10.78 5.04
N GLN A 29 11.64 -9.56 5.11
CA GLN A 29 12.70 -9.17 6.03
C GLN A 29 12.30 -7.90 6.77
N LEU A 30 12.68 -7.82 8.04
CA LEU A 30 12.50 -6.57 8.79
C LEU A 30 13.51 -5.53 8.33
N ARG A 31 13.04 -4.29 8.22
CA ARG A 31 13.88 -3.09 8.14
C ARG A 31 13.74 -2.29 9.41
N ALA A 32 14.84 -1.71 9.86
CA ALA A 32 14.93 -0.86 11.03
C ALA A 32 14.67 0.59 10.63
N LEU A 33 13.75 1.26 11.30
CA LEU A 33 13.64 2.71 11.25
C LEU A 33 14.71 3.28 12.19
N LYS A 34 15.82 3.72 11.60
CA LYS A 34 16.98 4.23 12.33
C LYS A 34 16.87 5.74 12.53
N LEU A 35 17.23 6.20 13.72
CA LEU A 35 17.41 7.63 14.04
C LEU A 35 18.86 8.03 13.72
N PHE A 36 19.02 8.95 12.79
CA PHE A 36 20.29 9.56 12.42
C PHE A 36 20.45 10.93 13.12
N PRO A 37 21.65 11.53 13.08
CA PRO A 37 21.83 12.93 13.46
C PRO A 37 20.81 13.85 12.79
N ASP A 38 20.54 15.01 13.40
CA ASP A 38 19.56 15.99 12.93
C ASP A 38 18.09 15.48 12.92
N SER A 39 17.79 14.46 13.74
CA SER A 39 16.45 13.87 13.86
C SER A 39 15.91 13.25 12.56
N GLN A 40 16.81 12.83 11.65
CA GLN A 40 16.42 12.17 10.42
C GLN A 40 16.08 10.70 10.66
N LEU A 41 14.92 10.26 10.16
CA LEU A 41 14.51 8.86 10.20
C LEU A 41 14.71 8.19 8.83
N SER A 42 15.30 7.00 8.80
CA SER A 42 15.47 6.24 7.56
C SER A 42 15.39 4.74 7.77
N TRP A 43 14.67 4.05 6.88
CA TRP A 43 14.60 2.60 6.85
C TRP A 43 15.94 1.99 6.40
N LYS A 44 16.56 1.15 7.22
CA LYS A 44 17.78 0.39 6.90
C LYS A 44 17.56 -1.11 7.12
N ARG A 45 18.49 -1.95 6.71
CA ARG A 45 18.41 -3.40 7.01
C ARG A 45 18.43 -3.59 8.52
N TYR A 46 17.52 -4.42 9.03
CA TYR A 46 17.52 -4.80 10.43
C TYR A 46 18.45 -6.00 10.63
N PHE A 47 19.36 -5.87 11.60
CA PHE A 47 20.20 -6.95 12.06
C PHE A 47 20.00 -7.12 13.56
N TYR A 48 20.04 -8.36 14.02
CA TYR A 48 19.98 -8.71 15.44
C TYR A 48 21.05 -9.75 15.76
N ASP A 49 21.36 -9.89 17.04
CA ASP A 49 22.22 -10.94 17.57
C ASP A 49 21.37 -11.87 18.45
N ASN A 50 21.58 -13.17 18.31
CA ASN A 50 20.93 -14.21 19.09
C ASN A 50 21.85 -14.75 20.22
N GLY A 51 22.81 -13.94 20.68
CA GLY A 51 23.79 -14.30 21.70
C GLY A 51 25.08 -14.91 21.14
N SER A 52 25.29 -14.89 19.82
CA SER A 52 26.48 -15.44 19.16
C SER A 52 27.52 -14.38 18.77
N GLY A 53 27.25 -13.09 19.02
CA GLY A 53 28.09 -11.97 18.61
C GLY A 53 27.99 -11.63 17.12
N HIS A 54 27.19 -12.37 16.35
CA HIS A 54 27.12 -12.31 14.90
C HIS A 54 25.79 -11.74 14.42
N ALA A 55 25.86 -10.87 13.42
CA ALA A 55 24.67 -10.27 12.84
C ALA A 55 23.85 -11.32 12.08
N ARG A 56 22.54 -11.34 12.36
CA ARG A 56 21.55 -12.12 11.63
C ARG A 56 20.45 -11.22 11.08
N ALA A 57 19.90 -11.61 9.94
CA ALA A 57 18.71 -10.99 9.37
C ALA A 57 17.49 -11.82 9.77
N ALA A 58 16.40 -11.16 10.17
CA ALA A 58 15.14 -11.82 10.39
C ALA A 58 14.47 -12.08 9.03
N VAL A 59 14.26 -13.35 8.68
CA VAL A 59 13.71 -13.77 7.39
C VAL A 59 12.46 -14.61 7.64
N PHE A 60 11.36 -14.24 6.98
CA PHE A 60 10.06 -14.88 7.13
C PHE A 60 9.52 -15.30 5.76
N THR A 61 8.71 -16.35 5.75
CA THR A 61 8.09 -16.90 4.52
C THR A 61 6.74 -16.25 4.25
N SER A 62 6.03 -15.81 5.31
CA SER A 62 4.73 -15.13 5.21
C SER A 62 4.80 -13.67 5.70
N TYR A 63 3.86 -12.86 5.22
CA TYR A 63 3.72 -11.48 5.70
C TYR A 63 3.20 -11.44 7.14
N GLU A 64 2.32 -12.37 7.50
CA GLU A 64 1.69 -12.48 8.81
C GLU A 64 2.73 -12.74 9.91
N GLU A 65 3.65 -13.68 9.70
CA GLU A 65 4.76 -13.92 10.63
C GLU A 65 5.65 -12.69 10.78
N ALA A 66 5.96 -12.03 9.64
CA ALA A 66 6.84 -10.87 9.64
C ALA A 66 6.20 -9.67 10.36
N ILE A 67 4.92 -9.42 10.15
CA ILE A 67 4.22 -8.30 10.80
C ILE A 67 4.00 -8.58 12.28
N GLY A 68 3.70 -9.82 12.67
CA GLY A 68 3.64 -10.22 14.08
C GLY A 68 4.95 -9.95 14.82
N ALA A 69 6.09 -10.33 14.24
CA ALA A 69 7.41 -10.03 14.80
C ALA A 69 7.72 -8.52 14.83
N ALA A 70 7.23 -7.76 13.84
CA ALA A 70 7.40 -6.32 13.83
C ALA A 70 6.57 -5.64 14.92
N ASP A 71 5.35 -6.10 15.15
CA ASP A 71 4.43 -5.55 16.14
C ASP A 71 4.91 -5.83 17.57
N GLU A 72 5.44 -7.04 17.82
CA GLU A 72 6.13 -7.35 19.07
C GLU A 72 7.29 -6.39 19.34
N PHE A 73 8.14 -6.11 18.34
CA PHE A 73 9.22 -5.14 18.49
C PHE A 73 8.68 -3.72 18.75
N ASN A 74 7.69 -3.29 17.96
CA ASN A 74 7.16 -1.92 17.97
C ASN A 74 6.33 -1.60 19.22
N SER A 75 5.90 -2.60 20.00
CA SER A 75 5.28 -2.39 21.31
C SER A 75 6.13 -1.54 22.27
N ARG A 76 7.45 -1.53 22.06
CA ARG A 76 8.44 -0.77 22.86
C ARG A 76 8.89 0.54 22.20
N THR A 77 8.29 0.95 21.08
CA THR A 77 8.72 2.14 20.34
C THR A 77 8.75 3.39 21.20
N SER A 78 7.75 3.61 22.07
CA SER A 78 7.71 4.76 22.97
C SER A 78 8.90 4.80 23.93
N GLU A 79 9.28 3.65 24.48
CA GLU A 79 10.45 3.52 25.37
C GLU A 79 11.75 3.78 24.62
N LEU A 80 11.88 3.24 23.40
CA LEU A 80 13.06 3.42 22.55
C LEU A 80 13.24 4.88 22.14
N VAL A 81 12.16 5.61 21.87
CA VAL A 81 12.21 7.06 21.60
C VAL A 81 12.67 7.82 22.83
N ALA A 82 12.11 7.53 24.01
CA ALA A 82 12.48 8.19 25.26
C ALA A 82 13.97 7.97 25.62
N GLN A 83 14.51 6.79 25.32
CA GLN A 83 15.92 6.47 25.53
C GLN A 83 16.85 7.13 24.50
N ALA A 84 16.43 7.22 23.23
CA ALA A 84 17.27 7.71 22.15
C ALA A 84 17.31 9.25 22.04
N VAL A 85 16.28 9.94 22.54
CA VAL A 85 16.12 11.39 22.41
C VAL A 85 16.05 12.04 23.79
N PRO A 86 17.07 12.81 24.22
CA PRO A 86 17.09 13.41 25.56
C PRO A 86 16.10 14.56 25.77
N ASP A 87 15.81 15.34 24.72
CA ASP A 87 14.95 16.52 24.78
C ASP A 87 13.46 16.12 24.71
N PRO A 88 12.63 16.41 25.74
CA PRO A 88 11.21 16.07 25.76
C PRO A 88 10.39 16.64 24.58
N VAL A 89 10.76 17.80 24.04
CA VAL A 89 10.08 18.39 22.87
C VAL A 89 10.40 17.59 21.61
N LEU A 90 11.67 17.20 21.45
CA LEU A 90 12.10 16.35 20.33
C LEU A 90 11.61 14.92 20.46
N GLN A 91 11.38 14.41 21.68
CA GLN A 91 10.78 13.09 21.91
C GLN A 91 9.39 13.01 21.27
N ASN A 92 8.51 13.97 21.57
CA ASN A 92 7.16 14.02 21.02
C ASN A 92 7.18 14.13 19.48
N SER A 93 8.01 15.01 18.94
CA SER A 93 8.17 15.15 17.48
C SER A 93 8.68 13.85 16.84
N THR A 94 9.66 13.19 17.45
CA THR A 94 10.23 11.93 16.96
C THR A 94 9.20 10.79 17.00
N ALA A 95 8.42 10.68 18.09
CA ALA A 95 7.36 9.68 18.21
C ALA A 95 6.34 9.82 17.07
N LEU A 96 5.87 11.05 16.79
CA LEU A 96 4.96 11.32 15.67
C LEU A 96 5.58 10.97 14.31
N LYS A 97 6.87 11.28 14.10
CA LYS A 97 7.58 10.92 12.87
C LYS A 97 7.68 9.39 12.70
N VAL A 98 7.90 8.65 13.78
CA VAL A 98 7.93 7.17 13.77
C VAL A 98 6.56 6.60 13.44
N GLU A 99 5.50 7.07 14.11
CA GLU A 99 4.11 6.64 13.87
C GLU A 99 3.70 6.91 12.41
N LYS A 100 4.04 8.09 11.89
CA LYS A 100 3.80 8.46 10.49
C LYS A 100 4.52 7.52 9.52
N ALA A 101 5.79 7.20 9.80
CA ALA A 101 6.57 6.29 8.96
C ALA A 101 5.99 4.87 8.94
N LEU A 102 5.55 4.35 10.09
CA LEU A 102 4.89 3.06 10.21
C LEU A 102 3.55 3.04 9.45
N THR A 103 2.72 4.05 9.69
CA THR A 103 1.40 4.18 9.06
C THR A 103 1.50 4.28 7.54
N ALA A 104 2.40 5.13 7.04
CA ALA A 104 2.61 5.30 5.59
C ALA A 104 3.06 3.99 4.92
N ALA A 105 4.01 3.28 5.53
CA ALA A 105 4.53 2.04 4.96
C ALA A 105 3.51 0.88 5.04
N ARG A 106 2.74 0.77 6.13
CA ARG A 106 1.61 -0.18 6.24
C ARG A 106 0.53 0.11 5.20
N ARG A 107 0.18 1.38 4.99
CA ARG A 107 -0.80 1.80 3.97
C ARG A 107 -0.38 1.39 2.56
N ILE A 108 0.89 1.61 2.18
CA ILE A 108 1.41 1.18 0.86
C ILE A 108 1.25 -0.33 0.70
N ARG A 109 1.52 -1.10 1.76
CA ARG A 109 1.39 -2.56 1.73
C ARG A 109 -0.07 -3.00 1.60
N GLY A 110 -0.96 -2.42 2.38
CA GLY A 110 -2.40 -2.69 2.33
C GLY A 110 -2.98 -2.40 0.95
N GLU A 111 -2.58 -1.29 0.33
CA GLU A 111 -2.99 -0.97 -1.04
C GLU A 111 -2.58 -2.07 -2.04
N GLU A 112 -1.33 -2.51 -2.01
CA GLU A 112 -0.85 -3.55 -2.94
C GLU A 112 -1.56 -4.89 -2.73
N GLU A 113 -1.85 -5.26 -1.48
CA GLU A 113 -2.61 -6.45 -1.15
C GLU A 113 -4.06 -6.39 -1.65
N LEU A 114 -4.70 -5.23 -1.50
CA LEU A 114 -6.04 -5.00 -2.03
C LEU A 114 -6.08 -5.10 -3.55
N MET A 115 -5.09 -4.52 -4.23
CA MET A 115 -4.97 -4.63 -5.69
C MET A 115 -4.81 -6.10 -6.13
N GLU A 116 -4.00 -6.89 -5.43
CA GLU A 116 -3.82 -8.32 -5.72
C GLU A 116 -5.13 -9.11 -5.53
N ARG A 117 -5.82 -8.92 -4.39
CA ARG A 117 -7.11 -9.58 -4.12
C ARG A 117 -8.15 -9.26 -5.18
N GLU A 118 -8.20 -7.99 -5.61
CA GLU A 118 -9.15 -7.55 -6.64
C GLU A 118 -8.77 -8.08 -8.03
N ALA A 119 -7.47 -8.18 -8.35
CA ALA A 119 -7.00 -8.83 -9.58
C ALA A 119 -7.48 -10.28 -9.67
N ILE A 120 -7.34 -11.06 -8.59
CA ILE A 120 -7.81 -12.44 -8.51
C ILE A 120 -9.33 -12.51 -8.64
N LYS A 121 -10.06 -11.71 -7.86
CA LYS A 121 -11.53 -11.68 -7.86
C LYS A 121 -12.10 -11.33 -9.23
N ARG A 122 -11.55 -10.32 -9.90
CA ARG A 122 -11.97 -9.89 -11.24
C ARG A 122 -11.90 -11.03 -12.26
N ASN A 123 -10.92 -11.91 -12.11
CA ASN A 123 -10.66 -13.02 -13.02
C ASN A 123 -11.15 -14.37 -12.50
N ALA A 124 -11.95 -14.38 -11.43
CA ALA A 124 -12.48 -15.61 -10.83
C ALA A 124 -13.45 -16.39 -11.75
N HIS A 125 -13.92 -15.78 -12.82
CA HIS A 125 -14.76 -16.40 -13.85
C HIS A 125 -13.95 -17.16 -14.92
N LEU A 126 -12.63 -16.95 -14.99
CA LEU A 126 -11.80 -17.62 -15.99
C LEU A 126 -11.70 -19.13 -15.70
N PRO A 127 -11.65 -19.97 -16.74
CA PRO A 127 -11.45 -21.41 -16.56
C PRO A 127 -10.06 -21.65 -15.97
N ARG A 128 -9.97 -22.56 -14.99
CA ARG A 128 -8.68 -22.99 -14.44
C ARG A 128 -8.16 -24.09 -15.37
N PRO A 129 -6.87 -24.05 -15.75
CA PRO A 129 -6.32 -25.08 -16.62
C PRO A 129 -6.35 -26.42 -15.89
N ASN A 130 -6.66 -27.48 -16.63
CA ASN A 130 -6.46 -28.82 -16.13
C ASN A 130 -4.96 -29.14 -16.07
N MET A 131 -4.49 -29.80 -15.01
CA MET A 131 -3.07 -30.06 -14.81
C MET A 131 -2.46 -30.89 -15.95
N GLN A 132 -3.20 -31.88 -16.46
CA GLN A 132 -2.76 -32.74 -17.57
C GLN A 132 -2.77 -32.02 -18.92
N GLU A 133 -3.57 -30.95 -19.06
CA GLU A 133 -3.67 -30.17 -20.30
C GLU A 133 -2.62 -29.05 -20.38
N LEU A 134 -1.83 -28.83 -19.33
CA LEU A 134 -0.71 -27.89 -19.41
C LEU A 134 0.32 -28.38 -20.43
N GLU A 135 0.58 -27.60 -21.47
CA GLU A 135 1.60 -27.92 -22.45
C GLU A 135 2.97 -27.41 -21.96
N LEU A 136 3.82 -28.35 -21.55
CA LEU A 136 5.21 -28.10 -21.16
C LEU A 136 6.15 -28.96 -22.02
N HIS A 137 7.35 -28.45 -22.28
CA HIS A 137 8.42 -29.27 -22.84
C HIS A 137 8.77 -30.43 -21.89
N ASN A 138 9.05 -31.62 -22.42
CA ASN A 138 9.27 -32.86 -21.66
C ASN A 138 10.33 -32.74 -20.55
N THR A 139 11.33 -31.87 -20.73
CA THR A 139 12.39 -31.63 -19.74
C THR A 139 11.92 -30.84 -18.51
N MET A 140 10.68 -30.32 -18.52
CA MET A 140 10.10 -29.47 -17.48
C MET A 140 8.93 -30.13 -16.75
N GLU A 141 8.73 -31.43 -16.93
CA GLU A 141 7.59 -32.15 -16.34
C GLU A 141 7.54 -32.04 -14.80
N SER A 142 8.70 -31.94 -14.15
CA SER A 142 8.81 -31.69 -12.70
C SER A 142 8.23 -30.34 -12.25
N LEU A 143 8.00 -29.40 -13.17
CA LEU A 143 7.43 -28.08 -12.92
C LEU A 143 5.91 -28.04 -13.12
N ARG A 144 5.30 -29.10 -13.66
CA ARG A 144 3.86 -29.15 -13.95
C ARG A 144 3.02 -28.87 -12.71
N GLN A 145 3.27 -29.59 -11.62
CA GLN A 145 2.50 -29.42 -10.38
C GLN A 145 2.70 -28.02 -9.76
N PRO A 146 3.92 -27.48 -9.59
CA PRO A 146 4.11 -26.10 -9.13
C PRO A 146 3.46 -25.05 -10.02
N LEU A 147 3.52 -25.20 -11.35
CA LEU A 147 2.88 -24.29 -12.29
C LEU A 147 1.35 -24.34 -12.14
N TYR A 148 0.78 -25.54 -12.06
CA TYR A 148 -0.65 -25.74 -11.85
C TYR A 148 -1.14 -25.04 -10.58
N GLN A 149 -0.41 -25.12 -9.47
CA GLN A 149 -0.77 -24.45 -8.20
C GLN A 149 -0.84 -22.92 -8.35
N GLU A 150 0.08 -22.30 -9.08
CA GLU A 150 0.02 -20.85 -9.34
C GLU A 150 -1.17 -20.48 -10.25
N LEU A 151 -1.45 -21.29 -11.27
CA LEU A 151 -2.55 -21.06 -12.21
C LEU A 151 -3.94 -21.39 -11.64
N GLU A 152 -4.01 -22.28 -10.65
CA GLU A 152 -5.24 -22.52 -9.89
C GLU A 152 -5.67 -21.25 -9.14
N ARG A 153 -4.69 -20.56 -8.53
CA ARG A 153 -4.89 -19.28 -7.84
C ARG A 153 -5.16 -18.12 -8.81
N ALA A 154 -4.38 -18.03 -9.88
CA ALA A 154 -4.44 -16.93 -10.84
C ALA A 154 -4.30 -17.46 -12.29
N PRO A 155 -5.40 -17.87 -12.95
CA PRO A 155 -5.36 -18.54 -14.26
C PRO A 155 -4.96 -17.62 -15.43
N TYR A 156 -4.91 -16.31 -15.19
CA TYR A 156 -4.54 -15.28 -16.16
C TYR A 156 -3.04 -15.00 -16.23
N LEU A 157 -2.23 -15.64 -15.40
CA LEU A 157 -0.78 -15.42 -15.39
C LEU A 157 -0.14 -15.83 -16.72
N GLU A 158 0.80 -15.00 -17.20
CA GLU A 158 1.64 -15.30 -18.36
C GLU A 158 3.10 -15.50 -17.99
N ILE A 159 3.51 -15.10 -16.78
CA ILE A 159 4.85 -15.33 -16.25
C ILE A 159 4.75 -15.79 -14.80
N VAL A 160 5.45 -16.88 -14.48
CA VAL A 160 5.38 -17.54 -13.17
C VAL A 160 6.77 -17.79 -12.63
N ALA A 161 6.98 -17.46 -11.36
CA ALA A 161 8.19 -17.83 -10.64
C ALA A 161 7.98 -19.17 -9.93
N ILE A 162 8.96 -20.07 -10.02
CA ILE A 162 9.00 -21.32 -9.26
C ILE A 162 10.30 -21.32 -8.43
N PRO A 163 10.31 -20.68 -7.24
CA PRO A 163 11.53 -20.47 -6.45
C PRO A 163 12.26 -21.74 -6.06
N ARG A 164 11.53 -22.82 -5.75
CA ARG A 164 12.12 -24.12 -5.38
C ARG A 164 13.06 -24.68 -6.46
N PHE A 165 12.77 -24.40 -7.72
CA PHE A 165 13.58 -24.84 -8.86
C PHE A 165 14.48 -23.73 -9.41
N ASN A 166 14.46 -22.54 -8.79
CA ASN A 166 15.12 -21.34 -9.30
C ASN A 166 14.75 -21.03 -10.76
N MET A 167 13.48 -21.23 -11.13
CA MET A 167 13.02 -21.14 -12.52
C MET A 167 11.93 -20.08 -12.71
N CYS A 168 11.94 -19.48 -13.89
CA CYS A 168 10.95 -18.52 -14.36
C CYS A 168 10.35 -19.06 -15.65
N LEU A 169 9.04 -19.24 -15.67
CA LEU A 169 8.29 -19.76 -16.82
C LEU A 169 7.50 -18.64 -17.47
N ARG A 170 7.33 -18.71 -18.79
CA ARG A 170 6.49 -17.80 -19.57
C ARG A 170 5.55 -18.60 -20.46
N ARG A 171 4.32 -18.12 -20.59
CA ARG A 171 3.33 -18.61 -21.56
C ARG A 171 3.58 -17.97 -22.92
N THR A 172 3.68 -18.78 -23.96
CA THR A 172 3.83 -18.34 -25.34
C THR A 172 2.46 -18.03 -25.97
N GLU A 173 2.46 -17.48 -27.18
CA GLU A 173 1.24 -17.24 -27.96
C GLU A 173 0.48 -18.55 -28.26
N ASP A 174 1.21 -19.64 -28.44
CA ASP A 174 0.68 -20.99 -28.68
C ASP A 174 0.15 -21.68 -27.42
N GLN A 175 0.00 -20.95 -26.31
CA GLN A 175 -0.46 -21.47 -25.01
C GLN A 175 0.49 -22.49 -24.34
N THR A 176 1.69 -22.67 -24.89
CA THR A 176 2.74 -23.51 -24.31
C THR A 176 3.55 -22.76 -23.26
N TRP A 177 4.10 -23.48 -22.29
CA TRP A 177 4.98 -22.91 -21.27
C TRP A 177 6.44 -23.23 -21.57
N GLU A 178 7.27 -22.19 -21.54
CA GLU A 178 8.71 -22.28 -21.74
C GLU A 178 9.49 -21.70 -20.56
N GLN A 179 10.71 -22.19 -20.37
CA GLN A 179 11.65 -21.62 -19.41
C GLN A 179 12.34 -20.38 -20.01
N ILE A 180 12.26 -19.25 -19.32
CA ILE A 180 12.93 -18.00 -19.72
C ILE A 180 14.17 -17.67 -18.87
N GLY A 181 14.63 -18.64 -18.08
CA GLY A 181 15.89 -18.62 -17.33
C GLY A 181 15.72 -18.71 -15.82
N ALA A 182 16.84 -18.56 -15.11
CA ALA A 182 16.86 -18.62 -13.65
C ALA A 182 16.23 -17.38 -12.99
N LEU A 183 15.73 -17.52 -11.76
CA LEU A 183 15.25 -16.37 -11.01
C LEU A 183 16.40 -15.44 -10.63
N SER A 184 16.10 -14.15 -10.67
CA SER A 184 16.96 -13.06 -10.22
C SER A 184 16.10 -12.08 -9.44
N PRO A 185 16.68 -11.17 -8.63
CA PRO A 185 15.87 -10.19 -7.91
C PRO A 185 14.89 -9.42 -8.80
N LYS A 186 15.32 -9.07 -10.02
CA LYS A 186 14.46 -8.38 -11.01
C LYS A 186 13.34 -9.29 -11.53
N ARG A 187 13.64 -10.54 -11.92
CA ARG A 187 12.61 -11.47 -12.42
C ARG A 187 11.62 -11.85 -11.32
N SER A 188 12.08 -12.12 -10.11
CA SER A 188 11.22 -12.40 -8.95
C SER A 188 10.28 -11.23 -8.67
N GLN A 189 10.76 -9.99 -8.80
CA GLN A 189 9.93 -8.79 -8.66
C GLN A 189 8.87 -8.68 -9.77
N ILE A 190 9.23 -8.99 -11.02
CA ILE A 190 8.29 -9.00 -12.15
C ILE A 190 7.20 -10.06 -11.93
N CYS A 191 7.57 -11.29 -11.60
CA CYS A 191 6.62 -12.39 -11.40
C CYS A 191 5.65 -12.10 -10.25
N LEU A 192 6.13 -11.51 -9.14
CA LEU A 192 5.25 -11.10 -8.05
C LEU A 192 4.26 -10.02 -8.51
N ARG A 193 4.72 -9.02 -9.24
CA ARG A 193 3.87 -7.93 -9.74
C ARG A 193 2.87 -8.42 -10.78
N GLU A 194 3.23 -9.45 -11.56
CA GLU A 194 2.37 -10.03 -12.59
C GLU A 194 1.02 -10.49 -12.02
N VAL A 195 1.02 -11.11 -10.83
CA VAL A 195 -0.21 -11.55 -10.14
C VAL A 195 -1.23 -10.44 -10.03
N THR A 196 -0.76 -9.22 -9.74
CA THR A 196 -1.62 -8.03 -9.67
C THR A 196 -1.82 -7.41 -11.05
N ALA A 197 -0.75 -7.04 -11.75
CA ALA A 197 -0.80 -6.28 -12.98
C ALA A 197 -1.60 -6.98 -14.08
N LYS A 198 -1.34 -8.27 -14.29
CA LYS A 198 -1.95 -9.04 -15.38
C LYS A 198 -3.44 -9.24 -15.18
N GLY A 199 -3.90 -9.30 -13.93
CA GLY A 199 -5.33 -9.37 -13.63
C GLY A 199 -6.10 -8.10 -14.03
N PHE A 200 -5.39 -6.99 -14.29
CA PHE A 200 -5.93 -5.76 -14.86
C PHE A 200 -5.56 -5.58 -16.36
N GLY A 201 -4.96 -6.59 -16.99
CA GLY A 201 -4.51 -6.52 -18.37
C GLY A 201 -3.22 -5.69 -18.58
N LEU A 202 -2.45 -5.46 -17.50
CA LEU A 202 -1.18 -4.73 -17.52
C LEU A 202 0.00 -5.69 -17.35
N SER A 203 1.23 -5.24 -17.62
CA SER A 203 2.43 -6.08 -17.43
C SER A 203 3.07 -5.86 -16.05
N GLY A 204 3.50 -6.94 -15.41
CA GLY A 204 4.35 -6.90 -14.21
C GLY A 204 5.77 -6.35 -14.47
N ALA A 205 6.18 -6.23 -15.73
CA ALA A 205 7.46 -5.68 -16.15
C ALA A 205 7.47 -4.15 -16.26
N ASP A 206 6.29 -3.52 -16.30
CA ASP A 206 6.15 -2.07 -16.43
C ASP A 206 6.58 -1.32 -15.17
N HIS A 207 6.73 0.01 -15.29
CA HIS A 207 7.05 0.87 -14.15
C HIS A 207 5.93 0.81 -13.10
N TRP A 208 6.21 0.17 -11.97
CA TRP A 208 5.20 -0.18 -10.96
C TRP A 208 4.36 1.00 -10.45
N GLY A 209 4.95 2.18 -10.27
CA GLY A 209 4.17 3.37 -9.89
C GLY A 209 3.11 3.77 -10.92
N ARG A 210 3.42 3.61 -12.23
CA ARG A 210 2.48 3.90 -13.33
C ARG A 210 1.43 2.81 -13.45
N THR A 211 1.84 1.55 -13.31
CA THR A 211 0.93 0.40 -13.26
C THR A 211 -0.08 0.56 -12.13
N LYS A 212 0.36 0.88 -10.91
CA LYS A 212 -0.54 1.14 -9.77
C LYS A 212 -1.48 2.31 -10.03
N ALA A 213 -1.00 3.40 -10.64
CA ALA A 213 -1.85 4.52 -11.01
C ALA A 213 -2.96 4.12 -12.01
N GLN A 214 -2.63 3.32 -13.02
CA GLN A 214 -3.61 2.77 -13.97
C GLN A 214 -4.60 1.81 -13.30
N ILE A 215 -4.14 0.95 -12.40
CA ILE A 215 -5.01 0.06 -11.61
C ILE A 215 -5.99 0.90 -10.78
N ARG A 216 -5.52 1.95 -10.08
CA ARG A 216 -6.40 2.89 -9.36
C ARG A 216 -7.45 3.48 -10.30
N ALA A 217 -7.06 3.90 -11.51
CA ALA A 217 -7.99 4.45 -12.49
C ALA A 217 -9.03 3.42 -12.97
N LEU A 218 -8.66 2.15 -13.15
CA LEU A 218 -9.59 1.06 -13.49
C LEU A 218 -10.52 0.70 -12.34
N LEU A 219 -10.07 0.91 -11.09
CA LEU A 219 -10.88 0.71 -9.90
C LEU A 219 -11.86 1.87 -9.64
N LEU A 220 -11.57 3.10 -10.09
CA LEU A 220 -12.43 4.28 -9.92
C LEU A 220 -13.88 4.11 -10.45
N PRO A 221 -14.13 3.57 -11.66
CA PRO A 221 -15.49 3.27 -12.13
C PRO A 221 -16.26 2.34 -11.19
N ARG A 222 -15.57 1.38 -10.57
CA ARG A 222 -16.13 0.51 -9.52
C ARG A 222 -16.31 1.25 -8.20
N ALA A 223 -15.45 2.23 -7.94
CA ALA A 223 -15.53 3.09 -6.79
C ALA A 223 -16.84 3.94 -6.80
N ASN A 224 -17.37 4.28 -7.97
CA ASN A 224 -18.73 4.85 -8.09
C ASN A 224 -19.86 3.83 -7.85
N GLN A 225 -19.60 2.53 -8.02
CA GLN A 225 -20.53 1.48 -7.58
C GLN A 225 -20.59 1.39 -6.04
N LEU A 226 -19.57 1.86 -5.32
CA LEU A 226 -19.60 1.97 -3.85
C LEU A 226 -20.75 2.84 -3.39
N LEU A 227 -20.95 3.98 -4.06
CA LEU A 227 -22.06 4.87 -3.81
C LEU A 227 -23.41 4.20 -4.05
N GLN A 228 -23.46 3.04 -4.73
CA GLN A 228 -24.68 2.29 -4.96
C GLN A 228 -25.01 1.29 -3.85
N LEU A 229 -24.04 0.89 -3.03
CA LEU A 229 -24.26 -0.05 -1.93
C LEU A 229 -25.17 0.54 -0.85
N ALA A 230 -26.11 -0.26 -0.35
CA ALA A 230 -27.09 0.17 0.64
C ALA A 230 -26.43 0.64 1.95
N SER A 231 -25.41 -0.09 2.42
CA SER A 231 -24.65 0.27 3.63
C SER A 231 -23.92 1.60 3.49
N VAL A 232 -23.28 1.83 2.34
CA VAL A 232 -22.57 3.09 2.04
C VAL A 232 -23.58 4.24 1.90
N LYS A 233 -24.71 4.02 1.23
CA LYS A 233 -25.79 5.01 1.13
C LYS A 233 -26.31 5.42 2.51
N GLN A 234 -26.54 4.44 3.40
CA GLN A 234 -27.00 4.69 4.75
C GLN A 234 -25.97 5.49 5.56
N MET A 235 -24.72 5.05 5.59
CA MET A 235 -23.62 5.76 6.26
C MET A 235 -23.49 7.21 5.77
N LEU A 236 -23.55 7.42 4.46
CA LEU A 236 -23.47 8.77 3.88
C LEU A 236 -24.72 9.61 4.16
N ALA A 237 -25.89 9.00 4.27
CA ALA A 237 -27.11 9.69 4.70
C ALA A 237 -27.02 10.12 6.18
N GLU A 238 -26.53 9.25 7.06
CA GLU A 238 -26.29 9.56 8.47
C GLU A 238 -25.25 10.68 8.63
N ALA A 239 -24.13 10.59 7.93
CA ALA A 239 -23.14 11.66 7.89
C ALA A 239 -23.76 12.98 7.40
N ARG A 240 -24.62 12.93 6.37
CA ARG A 240 -25.30 14.13 5.86
C ARG A 240 -26.27 14.72 6.88
N MET A 241 -27.00 13.89 7.63
CA MET A 241 -27.87 14.32 8.73
C MET A 241 -27.08 15.01 9.83
N ARG A 242 -25.85 14.57 10.11
CA ARG A 242 -24.90 15.24 11.01
C ARG A 242 -24.28 16.51 10.43
N GLY A 243 -24.67 16.91 9.21
CA GLY A 243 -24.15 18.11 8.53
C GLY A 243 -22.84 17.88 7.78
N GLN A 244 -22.30 16.66 7.75
CA GLN A 244 -21.03 16.36 7.09
C GLN A 244 -21.18 16.39 5.57
N ARG A 245 -20.17 16.93 4.91
CA ARG A 245 -20.06 16.99 3.45
C ARG A 245 -18.80 16.33 2.90
N VAL A 246 -17.85 16.01 3.77
CA VAL A 246 -16.64 15.27 3.42
C VAL A 246 -16.43 14.18 4.45
N VAL A 247 -16.45 12.93 4.01
CA VAL A 247 -16.21 11.75 4.85
C VAL A 247 -15.01 11.01 4.28
N VAL A 248 -14.02 10.74 5.12
CA VAL A 248 -12.81 10.01 4.77
C VAL A 248 -12.89 8.64 5.43
N CYS A 249 -12.70 7.58 4.66
CA CYS A 249 -12.65 6.22 5.19
C CYS A 249 -11.59 5.44 4.41
N GLY A 250 -10.57 4.96 5.12
CA GLY A 250 -9.36 4.40 4.53
C GLY A 250 -8.71 5.36 3.52
N GLY A 251 -8.62 4.92 2.25
CA GLY A 251 -8.05 5.71 1.15
C GLY A 251 -9.03 6.63 0.43
N PHE A 252 -10.33 6.50 0.70
CA PHE A 252 -11.40 7.15 -0.04
C PHE A 252 -11.91 8.39 0.66
N VAL A 253 -12.33 9.37 -0.15
CA VAL A 253 -12.99 10.59 0.30
C VAL A 253 -14.33 10.69 -0.40
N PHE A 254 -15.41 10.50 0.35
CA PHE A 254 -16.76 10.78 -0.09
C PHE A 254 -16.98 12.28 0.04
N TRP A 255 -17.24 12.92 -1.08
CA TRP A 255 -17.39 14.35 -1.20
C TRP A 255 -18.80 14.67 -1.66
N TYR A 256 -19.55 15.45 -0.89
CA TYR A 256 -20.87 15.91 -1.28
C TYR A 256 -20.73 17.16 -2.15
N GLU A 257 -21.08 17.04 -3.43
CA GLU A 257 -21.13 18.16 -4.35
C GLU A 257 -22.57 18.71 -4.37
N ASP A 258 -22.71 20.03 -4.13
CA ASP A 258 -23.98 20.77 -4.19
C ASP A 258 -24.12 21.60 -5.49
N ASP A 259 -23.14 21.52 -6.39
CA ASP A 259 -23.13 22.27 -7.65
C ASP A 259 -23.93 21.58 -8.76
N GLY A 260 -25.21 21.94 -8.85
CA GLY A 260 -26.13 21.43 -9.86
C GLY A 260 -27.02 20.33 -9.30
N VAL A 261 -26.63 19.06 -9.46
CA VAL A 261 -27.38 17.91 -8.92
C VAL A 261 -26.70 17.41 -7.65
N PRO A 262 -27.28 17.65 -6.45
CA PRO A 262 -26.66 17.28 -5.20
C PRO A 262 -26.37 15.79 -5.13
N ARG A 263 -25.11 15.42 -4.97
CA ARG A 263 -24.70 14.02 -4.92
C ARG A 263 -23.38 13.82 -4.21
N TRP A 264 -23.24 12.64 -3.61
CA TRP A 264 -21.93 12.14 -3.21
C TRP A 264 -21.13 11.77 -4.46
N VAL A 265 -19.87 12.19 -4.48
CA VAL A 265 -18.86 11.76 -5.45
C VAL A 265 -17.67 11.20 -4.70
N LEU A 266 -16.95 10.28 -5.33
CA LEU A 266 -15.77 9.71 -4.73
C LEU A 266 -14.50 10.42 -5.21
N LYS A 267 -13.63 10.74 -4.26
CA LYS A 267 -12.29 11.28 -4.45
C LYS A 267 -11.30 10.40 -3.69
N ASN A 268 -10.01 10.54 -3.98
CA ASN A 268 -8.95 9.80 -3.28
C ASN A 268 -8.20 10.72 -2.32
N THR A 269 -7.70 10.18 -1.22
CA THR A 269 -6.66 10.89 -0.44
C THR A 269 -5.37 10.85 -1.24
N GLY A 270 -4.69 11.99 -1.37
CA GLY A 270 -3.50 12.12 -2.21
C GLY A 270 -2.37 11.20 -1.76
N GLY A 271 -2.15 10.10 -2.47
CA GLY A 271 -0.87 9.42 -2.51
C GLY A 271 0.09 10.19 -3.41
N GLU A 272 1.33 10.37 -2.95
CA GLU A 272 2.50 10.88 -3.70
C GLU A 272 2.78 12.40 -3.76
N SER A 273 2.20 13.26 -2.91
CA SER A 273 2.69 14.66 -2.85
C SER A 273 2.45 15.41 -1.53
N SER A 274 2.57 14.71 -0.41
CA SER A 274 2.71 15.33 0.92
C SER A 274 3.31 14.36 1.95
N SER A 275 4.38 13.65 1.57
CA SER A 275 5.16 12.81 2.51
C SER A 275 6.65 13.17 2.57
N ASP A 276 7.09 14.24 1.90
CA ASP A 276 8.46 14.76 2.01
C ASP A 276 8.64 15.73 3.20
N GLU A 277 7.58 16.06 3.94
CA GLU A 277 7.65 16.91 5.14
C GLU A 277 6.86 16.23 6.27
N GLY A 278 7.38 16.19 7.50
CA GLY A 278 6.84 15.52 8.68
C GLY A 278 5.55 16.11 9.25
N ASN A 279 4.57 16.31 8.39
CA ASN A 279 3.30 16.93 8.69
C ASN A 279 2.33 15.96 9.39
N THR A 280 1.75 16.38 10.51
CA THR A 280 0.72 15.67 11.30
C THR A 280 -0.67 16.06 10.81
N LEU A 281 -1.64 15.15 10.78
CA LEU A 281 -3.00 15.50 10.35
C LEU A 281 -3.63 16.53 11.30
N TRP A 282 -4.32 17.54 10.75
CA TRP A 282 -5.06 18.54 11.53
C TRP A 282 -6.57 18.26 11.43
N TYR A 283 -7.12 17.55 12.42
CA TYR A 283 -8.51 17.09 12.42
C TYR A 283 -9.54 18.22 12.43
N GLU A 284 -9.27 19.32 13.13
CA GLU A 284 -10.15 20.49 13.16
C GLU A 284 -9.96 21.40 11.93
N GLY A 285 -9.04 21.03 11.03
CA GLY A 285 -8.79 21.78 9.81
C GLY A 285 -9.91 21.63 8.78
N THR A 286 -9.93 22.56 7.83
CA THR A 286 -10.90 22.55 6.73
C THR A 286 -10.22 22.39 5.38
N ILE A 287 -10.94 21.82 4.42
CA ILE A 287 -10.50 21.67 3.03
C ILE A 287 -11.08 22.80 2.19
N LEU A 288 -10.21 23.61 1.60
CA LEU A 288 -10.58 24.65 0.64
C LEU A 288 -10.55 24.10 -0.79
N SER A 289 -11.72 23.84 -1.36
CA SER A 289 -11.84 23.38 -2.74
C SER A 289 -12.00 24.54 -3.70
N LYS A 290 -10.95 24.81 -4.48
CA LYS A 290 -10.94 25.79 -5.58
C LYS A 290 -11.06 25.16 -6.97
N ASN A 291 -11.13 23.83 -7.03
CA ASN A 291 -11.12 23.05 -8.26
C ASN A 291 -11.86 21.70 -8.04
N HIS A 292 -12.15 21.00 -9.12
CA HIS A 292 -12.78 19.68 -9.10
C HIS A 292 -11.75 18.54 -9.09
N GLY A 293 -10.63 18.74 -8.38
CA GLY A 293 -9.54 17.76 -8.30
C GLY A 293 -9.98 16.42 -7.72
N ARG A 294 -9.43 15.33 -8.28
CA ARG A 294 -9.72 13.94 -7.86
C ARG A 294 -9.04 13.53 -6.57
N ILE A 295 -7.99 14.24 -6.20
CA ILE A 295 -7.22 14.05 -4.98
C ILE A 295 -7.62 15.12 -3.97
N VAL A 296 -7.91 14.69 -2.76
CA VAL A 296 -8.05 15.55 -1.59
C VAL A 296 -6.76 15.43 -0.76
N VAL A 297 -6.09 16.55 -0.57
CA VAL A 297 -5.03 16.72 0.43
C VAL A 297 -5.72 17.18 1.70
N LEU A 298 -5.65 16.34 2.74
CA LEU A 298 -6.25 16.66 4.02
C LEU A 298 -5.46 17.77 4.74
N PRO A 299 -6.11 18.56 5.62
CA PRO A 299 -5.44 19.57 6.42
C PRO A 299 -4.37 18.95 7.32
N TYR A 300 -3.25 19.63 7.51
CA TYR A 300 -2.14 19.12 8.28
C TYR A 300 -1.39 20.24 9.01
N ILE A 301 -0.67 19.88 10.06
CA ILE A 301 0.26 20.73 10.81
C ILE A 301 1.67 20.39 10.33
N LYS A 302 2.42 21.38 9.85
CA LYS A 302 3.83 21.23 9.48
C LYS A 302 4.70 20.95 10.70
N GLU A 303 5.93 20.50 10.48
CA GLU A 303 6.92 20.29 11.55
C GLU A 303 7.17 21.56 12.40
N ASN A 304 7.05 22.75 11.80
CA ASN A 304 7.19 24.03 12.47
C ASN A 304 5.93 24.50 13.24
N GLY A 305 4.88 23.66 13.33
CA GLY A 305 3.61 23.99 13.98
C GLY A 305 2.61 24.76 13.11
N GLU A 306 2.97 25.12 11.87
CA GLU A 306 2.09 25.85 10.96
C GLU A 306 0.93 24.96 10.50
N LYS A 307 -0.30 25.43 10.70
CA LYS A 307 -1.53 24.74 10.26
C LYS A 307 -1.81 25.06 8.80
N VAL A 308 -1.81 24.03 7.96
CA VAL A 308 -2.08 24.10 6.53
C VAL A 308 -3.48 23.58 6.25
N GLN A 309 -4.29 24.38 5.56
CA GLN A 309 -5.61 23.97 5.09
C GLN A 309 -5.49 22.91 4.00
N GLY A 310 -6.44 21.98 4.01
CA GLY A 310 -6.56 20.97 2.96
C GLY A 310 -6.95 21.61 1.63
N HIS A 311 -6.69 20.91 0.53
CA HIS A 311 -7.06 21.38 -0.81
C HIS A 311 -7.28 20.20 -1.77
N THR A 312 -7.94 20.47 -2.89
CA THR A 312 -8.15 19.50 -3.96
C THR A 312 -7.13 19.69 -5.08
N LYS A 313 -6.66 18.59 -5.68
CA LYS A 313 -5.76 18.56 -6.84
C LYS A 313 -5.97 17.30 -7.69
N ASN A 314 -5.25 17.19 -8.80
CA ASN A 314 -5.14 15.93 -9.55
C ASN A 314 -3.81 15.24 -9.23
N ALA A 315 -3.70 13.95 -9.55
CA ALA A 315 -2.44 13.22 -9.40
C ALA A 315 -1.33 13.78 -10.31
N PRO A 316 -0.05 13.56 -9.99
CA PRO A 316 1.01 13.70 -10.96
C PRO A 316 0.63 12.93 -12.24
N HIS A 317 0.72 13.58 -13.40
CA HIS A 317 0.35 13.05 -14.74
C HIS A 317 -1.14 13.03 -15.13
N ASP A 318 -2.07 13.46 -14.26
CA ASP A 318 -3.51 13.58 -14.59
C ASP A 318 -3.90 14.95 -15.23
N GLY A 319 -2.91 15.83 -15.46
CA GLY A 319 -3.15 17.21 -15.90
C GLY A 319 -3.72 18.11 -14.78
N LYS A 320 -3.89 19.41 -15.07
CA LYS A 320 -4.42 20.37 -14.09
C LYS A 320 -5.90 20.07 -13.80
N ALA A 321 -6.29 20.12 -12.53
CA ALA A 321 -7.69 20.01 -12.13
C ALA A 321 -8.51 21.18 -12.69
N LEU A 322 -9.74 20.89 -13.12
CA LEU A 322 -10.66 21.91 -13.62
C LEU A 322 -10.97 22.91 -12.50
N PRO A 323 -10.75 24.22 -12.71
CA PRO A 323 -11.01 25.22 -11.68
C PRO A 323 -12.51 25.39 -11.44
N ARG A 324 -12.88 25.70 -10.18
CA ARG A 324 -14.22 26.16 -9.83
C ARG A 324 -14.35 27.66 -10.17
N HIS A 325 -15.58 28.13 -10.37
CA HIS A 325 -15.83 29.57 -10.33
C HIS A 325 -15.50 30.11 -8.92
N ARG A 326 -15.06 31.38 -8.82
CA ARG A 326 -14.65 31.96 -7.52
C ARG A 326 -15.78 31.94 -6.48
N ASP A 327 -17.00 32.18 -6.92
CA ASP A 327 -18.21 32.17 -6.07
C ASP A 327 -18.64 30.75 -5.65
N GLN A 328 -18.01 29.71 -6.21
CA GLN A 328 -18.27 28.30 -5.91
C GLN A 328 -17.17 27.69 -5.05
N TYR A 329 -16.24 28.50 -4.53
CA TYR A 329 -15.23 28.01 -3.60
C TYR A 329 -15.91 27.61 -2.30
N VAL A 330 -15.62 26.38 -1.85
CA VAL A 330 -16.19 25.84 -0.62
C VAL A 330 -15.07 25.48 0.35
N THR A 331 -15.31 25.80 1.62
CA THR A 331 -14.47 25.41 2.74
C THR A 331 -15.25 24.41 3.57
N LEU A 332 -14.81 23.16 3.58
CA LEU A 332 -15.56 22.06 4.19
C LEU A 332 -14.78 21.44 5.36
N PRO A 333 -15.43 21.18 6.50
CA PRO A 333 -14.89 20.27 7.50
C PRO A 333 -14.90 18.82 6.96
N PHE A 334 -14.19 17.93 7.63
CA PHE A 334 -14.16 16.52 7.27
C PHE A 334 -14.27 15.63 8.50
N GLU A 335 -14.82 14.43 8.30
CA GLU A 335 -14.89 13.36 9.30
C GLU A 335 -14.01 12.20 8.82
N ILE A 336 -13.21 11.62 9.71
CA ILE A 336 -12.51 10.35 9.44
C ILE A 336 -13.25 9.25 10.17
N LEU A 337 -13.61 8.20 9.43
CA LEU A 337 -14.15 6.98 9.99
C LEU A 337 -13.05 5.94 10.13
N ASP A 338 -12.97 5.33 11.30
CA ASP A 338 -12.11 4.17 11.54
C ASP A 338 -12.66 2.97 10.77
N GLY A 339 -11.82 2.38 9.92
CA GLY A 339 -12.18 1.26 9.08
C GLY A 339 -11.66 1.39 7.65
N ASP A 340 -11.29 0.28 7.04
CA ASP A 340 -11.09 0.22 5.60
C ASP A 340 -12.43 -0.14 4.97
N LEU A 341 -13.02 0.81 4.25
CA LEU A 341 -14.26 0.59 3.51
C LEU A 341 -14.10 -0.59 2.54
N MET A 342 -12.86 -0.93 2.14
CA MET A 342 -12.56 -2.13 1.36
C MET A 342 -12.86 -3.43 2.11
N ILE A 343 -12.68 -3.52 3.44
CA ILE A 343 -13.07 -4.70 4.24
C ILE A 343 -14.61 -4.82 4.25
N GLY A 344 -15.32 -3.71 4.47
CA GLY A 344 -16.79 -3.67 4.39
C GLY A 344 -17.37 -3.87 2.98
N LEU A 345 -16.54 -3.70 1.94
CA LEU A 345 -16.89 -3.87 0.52
C LEU A 345 -16.83 -5.30 0.01
N PHE A 346 -16.17 -6.19 0.75
CA PHE A 346 -16.23 -7.63 0.50
C PHE A 346 -17.49 -8.28 1.09
N GLY A 347 -18.39 -7.49 1.69
CA GLY A 347 -19.67 -7.97 2.24
C GLY A 347 -19.63 -8.32 3.71
N GLU A 348 -18.51 -8.08 4.40
CA GLU A 348 -18.39 -8.32 5.84
C GLU A 348 -18.66 -7.01 6.59
N LEU A 349 -19.88 -6.90 7.12
CA LEU A 349 -20.19 -5.93 8.17
C LEU A 349 -19.57 -6.44 9.46
N HIS A 350 -18.61 -5.70 10.03
CA HIS A 350 -18.39 -5.75 11.46
C HIS A 350 -19.49 -4.93 12.12
N TYR A 351 -20.50 -5.63 12.65
CA TYR A 351 -21.29 -5.13 13.75
C TYR A 351 -20.52 -5.40 15.03
N GLU A 352 -20.18 -4.35 15.77
CA GLU A 352 -20.47 -4.30 17.20
C GLU A 352 -21.29 -3.04 17.49
#